data_AF-A0A8S1L476-F1
#
_entry.id   AF-A0A8S1L476-F1
#
_cell.length_a   1.000
_cell.length_b   1.000
_cell.length_c   1.000
_cell.angle_alpha   90.00
_cell.angle_beta   90.00
_cell.angle_gamma   90.00
#
_symmetry.space_group_name_H-M   'P 1'
#
loop_
_entity.id
_entity.type
_entity.pdbx_description
1 polymer ?
#
loop_
_entity_poly.entity_id
_entity_poly.type
_entity_poly.pdbx_seq_one_letter_code
_entity_poly.pdbx_strand_id
1 'polypeptide(L)'
;MGAEQSVAQGIVKSKNFTILGYKENEIYGSFKLIESQSKQYAMVSKTCQNYEDYTNLCQILKETKSLNEIDHLVKLVEVDTQEESNLCSTFYRVTALYEYYDISLRQITKQASINCLFVLKCLADILSQLYEHNIVHGNLTPDHILIEKIKGEVKLNNCTQLTGYNHYKRILSGDSLWYLSPELLTALGKKELRPQYNHEKNEVYQLGLIALEFWGNCNISEIYDKQNYKMNENIIQESIDEFGVRNGYVLKNVIKQMLQEDPNARPTMTELSQSFKQLFDIKQQVEEPKVQNYEEQGNQYEQTNNYQEINKETHEIQDEILQPNKESFQYQEGTQRDIQNENSPRVQFEESPKKMEKQNVDFNNQSVKQSINQSIKEFYVTGSIAAQFGQLNLLDSNSDFKTNGITQLENDGDVLQEKSQNHPTSPKGQDSIKPKKSVKVNTASANKKVVSIKRPKHEIMDTKLPKQAVVVSKKR
;
A
#
# COMPACT_ATOMS: atom_id res chain seq x y z
N MET A 1 -10.55 -32.24 -17.36
CA MET A 1 -11.06 -30.85 -17.46
C MET A 1 -12.53 -30.67 -17.00
N GLY A 2 -13.19 -31.65 -16.35
CA GLY A 2 -14.62 -31.54 -15.99
C GLY A 2 -14.96 -31.26 -14.51
N ALA A 3 -13.98 -31.10 -13.62
CA ALA A 3 -14.23 -31.00 -12.17
C ALA A 3 -14.20 -29.57 -11.58
N GLU A 4 -13.63 -28.59 -12.28
CA GLU A 4 -13.49 -27.21 -11.75
C GLU A 4 -14.77 -26.35 -11.88
N GLN A 5 -15.79 -26.82 -12.60
CA GLN A 5 -17.03 -26.06 -12.84
C GLN A 5 -18.11 -26.20 -11.76
N SER A 6 -17.99 -27.12 -10.80
CA SER A 6 -19.08 -27.41 -9.85
C SER A 6 -19.20 -26.43 -8.67
N VAL A 7 -18.17 -25.63 -8.43
CA VAL A 7 -17.88 -25.10 -7.09
C VAL A 7 -18.28 -23.64 -6.91
N ALA A 8 -17.99 -22.82 -7.92
CA ALA A 8 -18.40 -21.42 -7.91
C ALA A 8 -19.93 -21.28 -7.86
N GLN A 9 -20.67 -22.37 -8.12
CA GLN A 9 -22.11 -22.37 -8.24
C GLN A 9 -22.87 -22.04 -6.95
N GLY A 10 -22.33 -22.25 -5.75
CA GLY A 10 -23.06 -21.94 -4.49
C GLY A 10 -23.36 -20.45 -4.33
N ILE A 11 -22.31 -19.65 -4.11
CA ILE A 11 -22.41 -18.18 -4.03
C ILE A 11 -23.01 -17.63 -5.33
N VAL A 12 -22.48 -18.04 -6.49
CA VAL A 12 -22.84 -17.44 -7.79
C VAL A 12 -24.31 -17.66 -8.13
N LYS A 13 -24.87 -18.85 -7.89
CA LYS A 13 -26.30 -19.12 -8.20
C LYS A 13 -27.26 -18.44 -7.24
N SER A 14 -26.88 -18.25 -5.98
CA SER A 14 -27.79 -17.68 -4.98
C SER A 14 -28.09 -16.19 -5.19
N LYS A 15 -27.18 -15.45 -5.83
CA LYS A 15 -27.20 -13.97 -5.88
C LYS A 15 -27.01 -13.36 -7.27
N ASN A 16 -27.17 -14.17 -8.33
CA ASN A 16 -27.04 -13.73 -9.73
C ASN A 16 -25.69 -13.03 -10.01
N PHE A 17 -24.58 -13.60 -9.52
CA PHE A 17 -23.26 -13.06 -9.86
C PHE A 17 -22.86 -13.46 -11.28
N THR A 18 -22.17 -12.57 -11.98
CA THR A 18 -21.53 -12.86 -13.28
C THR A 18 -20.04 -12.97 -13.07
N ILE A 19 -19.41 -14.06 -13.54
CA ILE A 19 -17.95 -14.20 -13.49
C ILE A 19 -17.36 -13.41 -14.66
N LEU A 20 -16.59 -12.38 -14.35
CA LEU A 20 -15.93 -11.54 -15.35
C LEU A 20 -14.60 -12.15 -15.84
N GLY A 21 -13.91 -12.90 -14.97
CA GLY A 21 -12.66 -13.56 -15.33
C GLY A 21 -11.82 -13.98 -14.13
N TYR A 22 -10.61 -14.44 -14.41
CA TYR A 22 -9.58 -14.76 -13.43
C TYR A 22 -8.52 -13.66 -13.45
N LYS A 23 -8.06 -13.27 -12.26
CA LYS A 23 -7.02 -12.26 -12.08
C LYS A 23 -6.02 -12.73 -11.03
N GLU A 24 -4.85 -12.11 -11.04
CA GLU A 24 -3.82 -12.31 -10.04
C GLU A 24 -3.23 -10.95 -9.65
N ASN A 25 -3.05 -10.73 -8.35
CA ASN A 25 -2.31 -9.58 -7.84
C ASN A 25 -1.67 -9.87 -6.47
N GLU A 26 -0.83 -8.96 -6.00
CA GLU A 26 -0.11 -9.08 -4.72
C GLU A 26 -1.02 -9.14 -3.48
N ILE A 27 -2.27 -8.67 -3.59
CA ILE A 27 -3.20 -8.52 -2.47
C ILE A 27 -4.00 -9.81 -2.23
N TYR A 28 -4.60 -10.32 -3.30
CA TYR A 28 -5.53 -11.46 -3.28
C TYR A 28 -4.87 -12.77 -3.73
N GLY A 29 -3.66 -12.71 -4.28
CA GLY A 29 -3.08 -13.83 -5.04
C GLY A 29 -3.93 -14.08 -6.29
N SER A 30 -4.16 -15.35 -6.63
CA SER A 30 -5.09 -15.73 -7.71
C SER A 30 -6.54 -15.67 -7.23
N PHE A 31 -7.40 -14.92 -7.93
CA PHE A 31 -8.82 -14.74 -7.58
C PHE A 31 -9.73 -14.70 -8.81
N LYS A 32 -11.02 -14.92 -8.58
CA LYS A 32 -12.06 -14.74 -9.60
C LYS A 32 -12.67 -13.34 -9.43
N LEU A 33 -12.66 -12.55 -10.49
CA LEU A 33 -13.38 -11.28 -10.52
C LEU A 33 -14.84 -11.57 -10.88
N ILE A 34 -15.76 -11.15 -10.01
CA ILE A 34 -17.20 -11.29 -10.24
C ILE A 34 -17.93 -9.96 -10.11
N GLU A 35 -19.10 -9.87 -10.72
CA GLU A 35 -19.94 -8.68 -10.72
C GLU A 35 -21.36 -9.01 -10.28
N SER A 36 -21.96 -8.12 -9.49
CA SER A 36 -23.40 -8.10 -9.21
C SER A 36 -23.86 -6.67 -8.95
N GLN A 37 -24.98 -6.30 -9.57
CA GLN A 37 -25.57 -4.95 -9.44
C GLN A 37 -24.56 -3.83 -9.76
N SER A 38 -23.76 -4.01 -10.83
CA SER A 38 -22.70 -3.09 -11.26
C SER A 38 -21.57 -2.86 -10.24
N LYS A 39 -21.46 -3.71 -9.22
CA LYS A 39 -20.34 -3.74 -8.28
C LYS A 39 -19.47 -4.95 -8.55
N GLN A 40 -18.16 -4.76 -8.48
CA GLN A 40 -17.17 -5.81 -8.65
C GLN A 40 -16.69 -6.34 -7.31
N TYR A 41 -16.36 -7.63 -7.28
CA TYR A 41 -15.92 -8.34 -6.11
C TYR A 41 -14.77 -9.29 -6.44
N ALA A 42 -13.86 -9.47 -5.47
CA ALA A 42 -12.78 -10.44 -5.55
C ALA A 42 -13.17 -11.69 -4.77
N MET A 43 -13.35 -12.80 -5.50
CA MET A 43 -13.62 -14.10 -4.91
C MET A 43 -12.31 -14.89 -4.77
N VAL A 44 -11.84 -15.02 -3.54
CA VAL A 44 -10.62 -15.75 -3.18
C VAL A 44 -11.03 -17.10 -2.62
N SER A 45 -10.38 -18.19 -3.06
CA SER A 45 -10.67 -19.54 -2.58
C SER A 45 -9.41 -20.21 -2.06
N LYS A 46 -9.50 -20.83 -0.88
CA LYS A 46 -8.40 -21.56 -0.25
C LYS A 46 -8.85 -22.96 0.12
N THR A 47 -8.05 -23.94 -0.27
CA THR A 47 -8.24 -25.35 0.11
C THR A 47 -7.35 -25.65 1.32
N CYS A 48 -7.96 -26.13 2.40
CA CYS A 48 -7.28 -26.56 3.62
C CYS A 48 -7.05 -28.07 3.58
N GLN A 49 -5.87 -28.52 4.03
CA GLN A 49 -5.47 -29.92 3.99
C GLN A 49 -6.01 -30.73 5.18
N ASN A 50 -6.33 -30.04 6.28
CA ASN A 50 -6.84 -30.64 7.50
C ASN A 50 -7.97 -29.78 8.08
N TYR A 51 -8.75 -30.39 8.97
CA TYR A 51 -9.92 -29.76 9.60
C TYR A 51 -9.54 -28.60 10.52
N GLU A 52 -8.38 -28.69 11.20
CA GLU A 52 -7.91 -27.65 12.12
C GLU A 52 -7.67 -26.32 11.37
N ASP A 53 -6.89 -26.36 10.28
CA ASP A 53 -6.64 -25.21 9.40
C ASP A 53 -7.94 -24.62 8.85
N TYR A 54 -8.90 -25.47 8.47
CA TYR A 54 -10.22 -25.06 8.01
C TYR A 54 -10.99 -24.30 9.10
N THR A 55 -11.07 -24.86 10.32
CA THR A 55 -11.77 -24.21 11.43
C THR A 55 -11.11 -22.89 11.84
N ASN A 56 -9.78 -22.85 11.87
CA ASN A 56 -9.00 -21.65 12.15
C ASN A 56 -9.28 -20.56 11.09
N LEU A 57 -9.27 -20.92 9.80
CA LEU A 57 -9.55 -19.99 8.72
C LEU A 57 -10.99 -19.46 8.77
N CYS A 58 -11.97 -20.32 9.07
CA CYS A 58 -13.37 -19.90 9.23
C CYS A 58 -13.55 -18.93 10.40
N GLN A 59 -12.87 -19.18 11.52
CA GLN A 59 -12.91 -18.29 12.68
C GLN A 59 -12.28 -16.93 12.36
N ILE A 60 -11.11 -16.92 11.72
CA ILE A 60 -10.45 -15.71 11.24
C ILE A 60 -11.39 -14.90 10.35
N LEU A 61 -12.00 -15.53 9.33
CA LEU A 61 -12.90 -14.81 8.41
C LEU A 61 -14.19 -14.32 9.08
N LYS A 62 -14.67 -15.02 10.10
CA LYS A 62 -15.80 -14.56 10.93
C LYS A 62 -15.42 -13.30 11.71
N GLU A 63 -14.22 -13.26 12.28
CA GLU A 63 -13.67 -12.08 12.95
C GLU A 63 -13.46 -10.95 11.94
N THR A 64 -12.85 -11.20 10.77
CA THR A 64 -12.70 -10.22 9.69
C THR A 64 -14.04 -9.61 9.30
N LYS A 65 -15.10 -10.43 9.20
CA LYS A 65 -16.44 -9.98 8.83
C LYS A 65 -17.05 -9.03 9.88
N SER A 66 -16.70 -9.19 11.15
CA SER A 66 -17.14 -8.26 12.20
C SER A 66 -16.50 -6.87 12.08
N LEU A 67 -15.39 -6.75 11.36
CA LEU A 67 -14.71 -5.47 11.10
C LEU A 67 -15.33 -4.67 9.94
N ASN A 68 -16.36 -5.18 9.28
CA ASN A 68 -17.02 -4.48 8.18
C ASN A 68 -17.67 -3.14 8.58
N GLU A 69 -17.79 -2.89 9.89
CA GLU A 69 -18.24 -1.61 10.46
C GLU A 69 -17.14 -0.53 10.42
N ILE A 70 -15.87 -0.90 10.30
CA ILE A 70 -14.76 0.05 10.16
C ILE A 70 -14.85 0.69 8.78
N ASP A 71 -15.12 1.99 8.78
CA ASP A 71 -15.12 2.79 7.56
C ASP A 71 -13.76 2.74 6.87
N HIS A 72 -13.79 2.81 5.54
CA HIS A 72 -12.60 2.75 4.69
C HIS A 72 -11.80 1.43 4.76
N LEU A 73 -12.31 0.38 5.41
CA LEU A 73 -11.77 -0.97 5.27
C LEU A 73 -12.45 -1.70 4.09
N VAL A 74 -11.70 -2.49 3.31
CA VAL A 74 -12.28 -3.37 2.29
C VAL A 74 -13.16 -4.42 2.97
N LYS A 75 -14.44 -4.47 2.60
CA LYS A 75 -15.41 -5.34 3.30
C LYS A 75 -15.34 -6.78 2.82
N LEU A 76 -15.46 -7.70 3.79
CA LEU A 76 -15.72 -9.12 3.55
C LEU A 76 -17.23 -9.33 3.42
N VAL A 77 -17.73 -9.41 2.18
CA VAL A 77 -19.15 -9.49 1.87
C VAL A 77 -19.72 -10.84 2.29
N GLU A 78 -19.05 -11.91 1.90
CA GLU A 78 -19.54 -13.27 2.07
C GLU A 78 -18.42 -14.28 2.27
N VAL A 79 -18.72 -15.32 3.04
CA VAL A 79 -17.85 -16.48 3.22
C VAL A 79 -18.72 -17.70 2.94
N ASP A 80 -18.26 -18.55 2.05
CA ASP A 80 -18.84 -19.84 1.76
C ASP A 80 -17.83 -20.93 2.12
N THR A 81 -18.34 -22.01 2.69
CA THR A 81 -17.52 -23.10 3.19
C THR A 81 -18.08 -24.41 2.67
N GLN A 82 -17.21 -25.23 2.11
CA GLN A 82 -17.60 -26.48 1.49
C GLN A 82 -16.70 -27.61 1.98
N GLU A 83 -17.32 -28.71 2.39
CA GLU A 83 -16.65 -29.96 2.72
C GLU A 83 -16.93 -30.96 1.60
N GLU A 84 -15.87 -31.40 0.92
CA GLU A 84 -15.95 -32.39 -0.15
C GLU A 84 -15.30 -33.70 0.32
N SER A 85 -16.14 -34.70 0.61
CA SER A 85 -15.70 -36.05 0.92
C SER A 85 -15.58 -36.88 -0.36
N ASN A 86 -14.36 -37.26 -0.73
CA ASN A 86 -14.08 -38.26 -1.75
C ASN A 86 -13.75 -39.62 -1.10
N LEU A 87 -13.76 -40.71 -1.88
CA LEU A 87 -13.58 -42.09 -1.39
C LEU A 87 -12.38 -42.30 -0.44
N CYS A 88 -11.30 -41.51 -0.57
CA CYS A 88 -10.07 -41.65 0.20
C CYS A 88 -9.59 -40.38 0.92
N SER A 89 -10.28 -39.23 0.76
CA SER A 89 -9.84 -37.97 1.34
C SER A 89 -10.98 -36.97 1.46
N THR A 90 -10.93 -36.13 2.50
CA THR A 90 -11.84 -35.00 2.67
C THR A 90 -11.06 -33.72 2.43
N PHE A 91 -11.58 -32.85 1.55
CA PHE A 91 -11.03 -31.53 1.29
C PHE A 91 -11.97 -30.47 1.85
N TYR A 92 -11.40 -29.49 2.52
CA TYR A 92 -12.15 -28.35 3.04
C TYR A 92 -11.81 -27.13 2.21
N ARG A 93 -12.82 -26.50 1.62
CA ARG A 93 -12.62 -25.29 0.84
C ARG A 93 -13.36 -24.13 1.48
N VAL A 94 -12.66 -23.01 1.59
CA VAL A 94 -13.22 -21.75 2.07
C VAL A 94 -13.12 -20.75 0.93
N THR A 95 -14.24 -20.14 0.59
CA THR A 95 -14.34 -19.10 -0.43
C THR A 95 -14.78 -17.81 0.23
N ALA A 96 -13.97 -16.76 0.12
CA ALA A 96 -14.24 -15.44 0.67
C ALA A 96 -14.46 -14.44 -0.47
N LEU A 97 -15.49 -13.61 -0.32
CA LEU A 97 -15.88 -12.60 -1.29
C LEU A 97 -15.65 -11.19 -0.72
N TYR A 98 -14.72 -10.46 -1.32
CA TYR A 98 -14.36 -9.09 -0.91
C TYR A 98 -14.87 -8.05 -1.90
N GLU A 99 -15.12 -6.83 -1.42
CA GLU A 99 -15.22 -5.67 -2.31
C GLU A 99 -13.94 -5.53 -3.15
N TYR A 100 -14.09 -5.26 -4.45
CA TYR A 100 -12.95 -5.10 -5.35
C TYR A 100 -12.81 -3.66 -5.81
N TYR A 101 -11.57 -3.18 -5.76
CA TYR A 101 -11.14 -1.89 -6.30
C TYR A 101 -9.96 -2.16 -7.23
N ASP A 102 -9.96 -1.53 -8.39
CA ASP A 102 -9.02 -1.81 -9.47
C ASP A 102 -7.73 -0.99 -9.40
N ILE A 103 -7.74 0.10 -8.64
CA ILE A 103 -6.59 0.98 -8.44
C ILE A 103 -6.06 0.84 -7.01
N SER A 104 -4.79 0.47 -6.92
CA SER A 104 -3.96 0.64 -5.73
C SER A 104 -3.22 1.98 -5.78
N LEU A 105 -2.78 2.48 -4.62
CA LEU A 105 -1.95 3.67 -4.49
C LEU A 105 -0.67 3.53 -5.33
N ARG A 106 -0.09 2.32 -5.42
CA ARG A 106 1.06 2.05 -6.29
C ARG A 106 0.81 2.33 -7.78
N GLN A 107 -0.39 2.04 -8.26
CA GLN A 107 -0.74 2.24 -9.68
C GLN A 107 -1.04 3.71 -9.99
N ILE A 108 -1.28 4.52 -8.96
CA ILE A 108 -1.50 5.94 -9.13
C ILE A 108 -0.14 6.57 -9.41
N THR A 109 -0.01 7.16 -10.58
CA THR A 109 1.23 7.82 -10.96
C THR A 109 1.55 8.91 -9.94
N LYS A 110 2.84 9.17 -9.70
CA LYS A 110 3.30 10.29 -8.85
C LYS A 110 2.75 11.66 -9.29
N GLN A 111 2.14 11.74 -10.47
CA GLN A 111 1.55 12.95 -11.06
C GLN A 111 0.07 13.15 -10.71
N ALA A 112 -0.64 12.10 -10.29
CA ALA A 112 -2.03 12.27 -9.85
C ALA A 112 -2.06 13.03 -8.52
N SER A 113 -2.85 14.09 -8.49
CA SER A 113 -2.95 15.04 -7.38
C SER A 113 -3.79 14.49 -6.22
N ILE A 114 -3.38 13.37 -5.64
CA ILE A 114 -4.02 12.85 -4.44
C ILE A 114 -3.48 13.62 -3.23
N ASN A 115 -4.41 14.20 -2.45
CA ASN A 115 -4.07 14.94 -1.24
C ASN A 115 -3.44 14.01 -0.19
N CYS A 116 -2.14 14.20 0.07
CA CYS A 116 -1.35 13.44 1.04
C CYS A 116 -2.01 13.36 2.41
N LEU A 117 -2.41 14.52 2.95
CA LEU A 117 -2.98 14.62 4.29
C LEU A 117 -4.30 13.84 4.40
N PHE A 118 -5.13 13.86 3.35
CA PHE A 118 -6.36 13.08 3.32
C PHE A 118 -6.09 11.57 3.40
N VAL A 119 -5.16 11.06 2.59
CA VAL A 119 -4.82 9.63 2.60
C VAL A 119 -4.22 9.22 3.93
N LEU A 120 -3.26 9.97 4.45
CA LEU A 120 -2.61 9.68 5.74
C LEU A 120 -3.61 9.72 6.90
N LYS A 121 -4.54 10.68 6.90
CA LYS A 121 -5.62 10.76 7.88
C LYS A 121 -6.50 9.50 7.84
N CYS A 122 -7.00 9.14 6.66
CA CYS A 122 -7.84 7.95 6.49
C CYS A 122 -7.12 6.67 6.97
N LEU A 123 -5.85 6.50 6.61
CA LEU A 123 -5.07 5.33 7.02
C LEU A 123 -4.82 5.30 8.52
N ALA A 124 -4.46 6.42 9.14
CA ALA A 124 -4.28 6.48 10.59
C ALA A 124 -5.59 6.19 11.35
N ASP A 125 -6.73 6.70 10.85
CA ASP A 125 -8.05 6.45 11.43
C ASP A 125 -8.43 4.95 11.35
N ILE A 126 -8.20 4.29 10.22
CA ILE A 126 -8.47 2.85 10.05
C ILE A 126 -7.56 2.02 10.95
N LEU A 127 -6.25 2.29 10.92
CA LEU A 127 -5.27 1.54 11.68
C LEU A 127 -5.50 1.70 13.19
N SER A 128 -5.85 2.90 13.67
CA SER A 128 -6.21 3.11 15.08
C SER A 128 -7.40 2.23 15.49
N GLN A 129 -8.45 2.16 14.66
CA GLN A 129 -9.61 1.31 14.92
C GLN A 129 -9.26 -0.19 14.89
N LEU A 130 -8.36 -0.62 13.99
CA LEU A 130 -7.87 -2.01 14.00
C LEU A 130 -7.14 -2.33 15.31
N TYR A 131 -6.31 -1.41 15.81
CA TYR A 131 -5.61 -1.58 17.09
C TYR A 131 -6.56 -1.61 18.29
N GLU A 132 -7.65 -0.84 18.28
CA GLU A 132 -8.72 -0.93 19.30
C GLU A 132 -9.36 -2.33 19.35
N HIS A 133 -9.38 -3.03 18.21
CA HIS A 133 -9.83 -4.43 18.10
C HIS A 133 -8.71 -5.46 18.34
N ASN A 134 -7.50 -5.03 18.73
CA ASN A 134 -6.29 -5.86 18.86
C ASN A 134 -5.87 -6.53 17.54
N ILE A 135 -6.12 -5.87 16.42
CA ILE A 135 -5.79 -6.38 15.08
C ILE A 135 -4.64 -5.57 14.51
N VAL A 136 -3.62 -6.29 14.06
CA VAL A 136 -2.48 -5.75 13.31
C VAL A 136 -2.72 -6.00 11.84
N HIS A 137 -2.54 -5.00 10.98
CA HIS A 137 -2.67 -5.18 9.53
C HIS A 137 -1.54 -6.06 8.98
N GLY A 138 -0.30 -5.79 9.40
CA GLY A 138 0.87 -6.64 9.20
C GLY A 138 1.47 -6.67 7.80
N ASN A 139 0.81 -6.07 6.81
CA ASN A 139 1.29 -5.96 5.42
C ASN A 139 1.06 -4.56 4.82
N LEU A 140 1.30 -3.50 5.60
CA LEU A 140 1.03 -2.15 5.13
C LEU A 140 2.03 -1.75 4.03
N THR A 141 1.57 -1.81 2.78
CA THR A 141 2.29 -1.36 1.58
C THR A 141 1.35 -0.55 0.68
N PRO A 142 1.88 0.23 -0.27
CA PRO A 142 1.07 0.96 -1.25
C PRO A 142 0.11 0.10 -2.06
N ASP A 143 0.44 -1.18 -2.27
CA ASP A 143 -0.41 -2.13 -2.98
C ASP A 143 -1.70 -2.45 -2.22
N HIS A 144 -1.67 -2.36 -0.88
CA HIS A 144 -2.81 -2.62 0.00
C HIS A 144 -3.69 -1.39 0.24
N ILE A 145 -3.28 -0.22 -0.25
CA ILE A 145 -4.06 1.02 -0.17
C ILE A 145 -4.76 1.17 -1.51
N LEU A 146 -6.08 0.98 -1.53
CA LEU A 146 -6.91 1.02 -2.72
C LEU A 146 -7.65 2.35 -2.82
N ILE A 147 -7.92 2.83 -4.04
CA ILE A 147 -8.68 4.05 -4.29
C ILE A 147 -9.94 3.73 -5.10
N GLU A 148 -11.09 4.14 -4.59
CA GLU A 148 -12.35 4.09 -5.33
C GLU A 148 -12.37 5.19 -6.39
N LYS A 149 -12.25 4.83 -7.67
CA LYS A 149 -12.23 5.77 -8.81
C LYS A 149 -13.31 6.84 -8.78
N ILE A 150 -14.56 6.44 -8.52
CA ILE A 150 -15.73 7.30 -8.69
C ILE A 150 -15.80 8.36 -7.60
N LYS A 151 -15.52 7.97 -6.35
CA LYS A 151 -15.67 8.85 -5.19
C LYS A 151 -14.35 9.42 -4.67
N GLY A 152 -13.23 8.86 -5.09
CA GLY A 152 -11.93 9.17 -4.52
C GLY A 152 -11.74 8.65 -3.08
N GLU A 153 -12.57 7.70 -2.63
CA GLU A 153 -12.44 7.13 -1.28
C GLU A 153 -11.18 6.26 -1.18
N VAL A 154 -10.44 6.43 -0.08
CA VAL A 154 -9.35 5.51 0.29
C VAL A 154 -9.95 4.27 0.95
N LYS A 155 -9.41 3.10 0.61
CA LYS A 155 -9.76 1.80 1.19
C LYS A 155 -8.50 1.04 1.57
N LEU A 156 -8.42 0.52 2.80
CA LEU A 156 -7.32 -0.35 3.21
C LEU A 156 -7.73 -1.82 3.07
N ASN A 157 -6.90 -2.61 2.40
CA ASN A 157 -7.15 -4.04 2.22
C ASN A 157 -6.43 -4.88 3.27
N ASN A 158 -7.20 -5.56 4.14
CA ASN A 158 -6.69 -6.43 5.20
C ASN A 158 -6.82 -7.95 4.90
N CYS A 159 -6.71 -8.37 3.64
CA CYS A 159 -6.84 -9.78 3.24
C CYS A 159 -5.62 -10.65 3.59
N THR A 160 -4.62 -10.10 4.28
CA THR A 160 -3.34 -10.75 4.65
C THR A 160 -3.53 -12.04 5.46
N GLN A 161 -4.65 -12.14 6.16
CA GLN A 161 -5.03 -13.30 6.95
C GLN A 161 -5.25 -14.56 6.10
N LEU A 162 -5.61 -14.41 4.81
CA LEU A 162 -5.78 -15.55 3.89
C LEU A 162 -4.45 -16.15 3.46
N THR A 163 -3.42 -15.33 3.28
CA THR A 163 -2.09 -15.79 2.83
C THR A 163 -1.29 -16.35 4.01
N GLY A 164 -1.48 -15.83 5.23
CA GLY A 164 -0.73 -16.22 6.43
C GLY A 164 0.70 -15.66 6.46
N TYR A 165 1.06 -14.85 5.46
CA TYR A 165 2.34 -14.16 5.36
C TYR A 165 2.16 -12.68 5.66
N ASN A 166 2.79 -12.22 6.75
CA ASN A 166 2.98 -10.79 6.96
C ASN A 166 4.14 -10.27 6.08
N HIS A 167 4.29 -8.95 5.98
CA HIS A 167 5.30 -8.32 5.12
C HIS A 167 6.71 -8.83 5.38
N TYR A 168 7.07 -8.95 6.67
CA TYR A 168 8.37 -9.42 7.09
C TYR A 168 8.68 -10.84 6.58
N LYS A 169 7.72 -11.77 6.68
CA LYS A 169 7.89 -13.14 6.18
C LYS A 169 8.00 -13.19 4.66
N ARG A 170 7.31 -12.30 3.92
CA ARG A 170 7.46 -12.19 2.46
C ARG A 170 8.88 -11.80 2.09
N ILE A 171 9.43 -10.78 2.75
CA ILE A 171 10.82 -10.33 2.56
C ILE A 171 11.82 -11.43 2.94
N LEU A 172 11.59 -12.13 4.05
CA LEU A 172 12.43 -13.26 4.45
C LEU A 172 12.42 -14.41 3.41
N SER A 173 11.32 -14.53 2.66
CA SER A 173 11.16 -15.51 1.57
C SER A 173 11.72 -15.02 0.23
N GLY A 174 12.31 -13.82 0.18
CA GLY A 174 12.96 -13.27 -1.02
C GLY A 174 12.21 -12.11 -1.68
N ASP A 175 11.16 -11.57 -1.07
CA ASP A 175 10.52 -10.36 -1.61
C ASP A 175 11.48 -9.16 -1.60
N SER A 176 11.44 -8.40 -2.69
CA SER A 176 12.33 -7.28 -2.98
C SER A 176 11.83 -5.94 -2.43
N LEU A 177 10.53 -5.85 -2.14
CA LEU A 177 9.84 -4.63 -1.76
C LEU A 177 9.88 -4.42 -0.23
N TRP A 178 10.75 -3.52 0.23
CA TRP A 178 11.03 -3.37 1.67
C TRP A 178 10.30 -2.16 2.25
N TYR A 179 9.42 -2.41 3.22
CA TYR A 179 8.83 -1.39 4.11
C TYR A 179 9.04 -1.88 5.53
N LEU A 180 10.31 -1.92 5.95
CA LEU A 180 10.71 -2.41 7.25
C LEU A 180 11.16 -1.24 8.12
N SER A 181 10.76 -1.28 9.38
CA SER A 181 11.37 -0.46 10.43
C SER A 181 12.81 -0.91 10.71
N PRO A 182 13.66 -0.04 11.30
CA PRO A 182 15.04 -0.35 11.65
C PRO A 182 15.20 -1.64 12.49
N GLU A 183 14.29 -1.87 13.44
CA GLU A 183 14.29 -3.06 14.29
C GLU A 183 14.00 -4.35 13.49
N LEU A 184 13.08 -4.30 12.54
CA LEU A 184 12.80 -5.43 11.66
C LEU A 184 13.91 -5.65 10.64
N LEU A 185 14.52 -4.59 10.12
CA LEU A 185 15.67 -4.72 9.23
C LEU A 185 16.85 -5.39 9.94
N THR A 186 17.12 -5.01 11.19
CA THR A 186 18.14 -5.64 12.03
C THR A 186 17.83 -7.12 12.24
N ALA A 187 16.57 -7.47 12.53
CA ALA A 187 16.15 -8.85 12.68
C ALA A 187 16.26 -9.67 11.37
N LEU A 188 15.98 -9.05 10.22
CA LEU A 188 16.17 -9.65 8.89
C LEU A 188 17.64 -10.03 8.67
N GLY A 189 18.57 -9.14 9.02
CA GLY A 189 20.01 -9.42 8.92
C GLY A 189 20.46 -10.59 9.81
N LYS A 190 19.80 -10.78 10.95
CA LYS A 190 20.00 -11.93 11.85
C LYS A 190 19.24 -13.19 11.43
N LYS A 191 18.40 -13.12 10.39
CA LYS A 191 17.52 -14.19 9.91
C LYS A 191 16.57 -14.72 11.00
N GLU A 192 16.06 -13.83 11.84
CA GLU A 192 15.10 -14.19 12.87
C GLU A 192 13.74 -14.56 12.26
N LEU A 193 13.26 -15.79 12.46
CA LEU A 193 11.97 -16.22 11.89
C LEU A 193 10.76 -15.53 12.56
N ARG A 194 10.93 -15.07 13.81
CA ARG A 194 9.87 -14.52 14.66
C ARG A 194 10.42 -13.37 15.51
N PRO A 195 10.78 -12.24 14.90
CA PRO A 195 11.28 -11.09 15.65
C PRO A 195 10.24 -10.60 16.66
N GLN A 196 10.71 -10.14 17.81
CA GLN A 196 9.89 -9.47 18.81
C GLN A 196 10.00 -7.96 18.59
N TYR A 197 8.88 -7.31 18.30
CA TYR A 197 8.83 -5.88 18.04
C TYR A 197 7.44 -5.32 18.33
N ASN A 198 7.32 -4.00 18.40
CA ASN A 198 6.03 -3.35 18.53
C ASN A 198 5.39 -3.20 17.15
N HIS A 199 4.30 -3.93 16.91
CA HIS A 199 3.58 -3.93 15.64
C HIS A 199 3.05 -2.55 15.24
N GLU A 200 2.46 -1.81 16.19
CA GLU A 200 1.91 -0.46 15.98
C GLU A 200 3.00 0.51 15.54
N LYS A 201 4.11 0.54 16.27
CA LYS A 201 5.23 1.43 15.96
C LYS A 201 5.90 1.08 14.63
N ASN A 202 5.84 -0.18 14.21
CA ASN A 202 6.27 -0.57 12.87
C ASN A 202 5.32 -0.07 11.78
N GLU A 203 3.99 -0.17 11.97
CA GLU A 203 3.03 0.35 10.99
C GLU A 203 3.06 1.87 10.87
N VAL A 204 3.31 2.58 11.97
CA VAL A 204 3.60 4.03 11.95
C VAL A 204 4.82 4.33 11.07
N TYR A 205 5.90 3.56 11.22
CA TYR A 205 7.09 3.73 10.39
C TYR A 205 6.81 3.44 8.91
N GLN A 206 6.08 2.36 8.61
CA GLN A 206 5.67 1.98 7.26
C GLN A 206 4.84 3.07 6.59
N LEU A 207 3.89 3.66 7.31
CA LEU A 207 3.09 4.77 6.82
C LEU A 207 3.95 6.00 6.48
N GLY A 208 5.01 6.26 7.26
CA GLY A 208 5.97 7.32 7.00
C GLY A 208 6.77 7.07 5.72
N LEU A 209 7.19 5.83 5.48
CA LEU A 209 7.89 5.46 4.24
C LEU A 209 6.99 5.60 3.01
N ILE A 210 5.72 5.18 3.11
CA ILE A 210 4.71 5.38 2.05
C ILE A 210 4.55 6.88 1.77
N ALA A 211 4.55 7.72 2.81
CA ALA A 211 4.47 9.16 2.65
C ALA A 211 5.65 9.72 1.82
N LEU A 212 6.88 9.28 2.14
CA LEU A 212 8.08 9.68 1.41
C LEU A 212 8.09 9.20 -0.05
N GLU A 213 7.63 7.98 -0.33
CA GLU A 213 7.62 7.44 -1.69
C GLU A 213 6.74 8.24 -2.65
N PHE A 214 5.49 8.50 -2.23
CA PHE A 214 4.47 9.07 -3.12
C PHE A 214 4.53 10.59 -3.17
N TRP A 215 4.72 11.23 -2.01
CA TRP A 215 4.66 12.70 -1.92
C TRP A 215 6.02 13.36 -1.67
N GLY A 216 7.02 12.58 -1.24
CA GLY A 216 8.42 12.99 -1.22
C GLY A 216 9.20 12.57 -2.47
N ASN A 217 8.60 11.79 -3.38
CA ASN A 217 9.25 11.21 -4.56
C ASN A 217 10.48 10.32 -4.23
N CYS A 218 10.58 9.85 -2.99
CA CYS A 218 11.70 9.04 -2.53
C CYS A 218 11.74 7.66 -3.22
N ASN A 219 12.93 7.18 -3.56
CA ASN A 219 13.14 5.80 -3.95
C ASN A 219 13.36 4.95 -2.69
N ILE A 220 12.33 4.21 -2.29
CA ILE A 220 12.36 3.38 -1.07
C ILE A 220 13.48 2.34 -1.09
N SER A 221 13.94 1.88 -2.25
CA SER A 221 15.07 0.94 -2.32
C SER A 221 16.39 1.54 -1.85
N GLU A 222 16.58 2.86 -2.02
CA GLU A 222 17.81 3.57 -1.64
C GLU A 222 17.89 3.82 -0.14
N ILE A 223 16.75 3.78 0.57
CA ILE A 223 16.70 3.90 2.03
C ILE A 223 17.41 2.73 2.73
N TYR A 224 17.56 1.58 2.07
CA TYR A 224 18.12 0.37 2.68
C TYR A 224 19.51 0.03 2.16
N ASP A 225 20.47 -0.08 3.06
CA ASP A 225 21.70 -0.83 2.81
C ASP A 225 21.42 -2.32 2.97
N LYS A 226 21.08 -2.98 1.86
CA LYS A 226 20.76 -4.42 1.82
C LYS A 226 21.96 -5.31 2.16
N GLN A 227 23.19 -4.82 2.06
CA GLN A 227 24.40 -5.61 2.36
C GLN A 227 24.63 -5.65 3.88
N ASN A 228 24.49 -4.50 4.54
CA ASN A 228 24.74 -4.38 5.98
C ASN A 228 23.47 -4.44 6.84
N TYR A 229 22.28 -4.53 6.23
CA TYR A 229 20.98 -4.49 6.90
C TYR A 229 20.85 -3.25 7.80
N LYS A 230 21.16 -2.07 7.24
CA LYS A 230 21.06 -0.77 7.90
C LYS A 230 20.21 0.21 7.12
N MET A 231 19.67 1.19 7.83
CA MET A 231 18.97 2.33 7.22
C MET A 231 19.99 3.37 6.77
N ASN A 232 19.78 3.96 5.60
CA ASN A 232 20.54 5.10 5.12
C ASN A 232 19.90 6.40 5.64
N GLU A 233 20.24 6.78 6.86
CA GLU A 233 19.65 7.92 7.57
C GLU A 233 19.74 9.25 6.79
N ASN A 234 20.85 9.47 6.08
CA ASN A 234 21.03 10.67 5.25
C ASN A 234 19.95 10.77 4.16
N ILE A 235 19.67 9.66 3.47
CA ILE A 235 18.66 9.60 2.40
C ILE A 235 17.27 9.83 2.97
N ILE A 236 16.98 9.27 4.15
CA ILE A 236 15.71 9.50 4.85
C ILE A 236 15.56 10.99 5.19
N GLN A 237 16.60 11.62 5.75
CA GLN A 237 16.55 13.02 6.17
C GLN A 237 16.40 13.97 4.96
N GLU A 238 17.15 13.74 3.87
CA GLU A 238 17.00 14.46 2.60
C GLU A 238 15.58 14.31 2.04
N SER A 239 15.03 13.09 2.06
CA SER A 239 13.67 12.80 1.59
C SER A 239 12.60 13.49 2.45
N ILE A 240 12.80 13.57 3.78
CA ILE A 240 11.91 14.33 4.69
C ILE A 240 11.98 15.83 4.38
N ASP A 241 13.17 16.35 4.09
CA ASP A 241 13.35 17.75 3.74
C ASP A 241 12.65 18.08 2.41
N GLU A 242 12.83 17.26 1.38
CA GLU A 242 12.13 17.40 0.09
C GLU A 242 10.60 17.26 0.23
N PHE A 243 10.14 16.29 1.02
CA PHE A 243 8.72 16.13 1.34
C PHE A 243 8.14 17.41 1.95
N GLY A 244 8.89 18.06 2.86
CA GLY A 244 8.45 19.28 3.53
C GLY A 244 8.36 20.50 2.62
N VAL A 245 9.22 20.61 1.61
CA VAL A 245 9.14 21.66 0.58
C VAL A 245 7.81 21.57 -0.17
N ARG A 246 7.35 20.34 -0.46
CA ARG A 246 6.14 20.09 -1.26
C ARG A 246 4.84 20.14 -0.45
N ASN A 247 4.88 19.67 0.79
CA ASN A 247 3.68 19.41 1.59
C ASN A 247 3.57 20.28 2.86
N GLY A 248 4.55 21.16 3.10
CA GLY A 248 4.58 22.08 4.24
C GLY A 248 5.31 21.54 5.47
N TYR A 249 5.81 22.46 6.28
CA TYR A 249 6.67 22.17 7.43
C TYR A 249 5.95 21.42 8.56
N VAL A 250 4.65 21.67 8.74
CA VAL A 250 3.89 21.01 9.80
C VAL A 250 3.75 19.51 9.52
N LEU A 251 3.36 19.13 8.30
CA LEU A 251 3.25 17.73 7.92
C LEU A 251 4.62 17.04 7.89
N LYS A 252 5.67 17.74 7.44
CA LYS A 252 7.06 17.29 7.54
C LYS A 252 7.43 16.85 8.96
N ASN A 253 7.09 17.63 9.97
CA ASN A 253 7.42 17.30 11.36
C ASN A 253 6.71 16.03 11.85
N VAL A 254 5.46 15.81 11.42
CA VAL A 254 4.74 14.58 11.73
C VAL A 254 5.43 13.38 11.07
N ILE A 255 5.77 13.47 9.77
CA ILE A 255 6.50 12.40 9.07
C ILE A 255 7.86 12.12 9.73
N LYS A 256 8.58 13.16 10.15
CA LYS A 256 9.84 13.03 10.89
C LYS A 256 9.66 12.26 12.20
N GLN A 257 8.58 12.47 12.94
CA GLN A 257 8.28 11.72 14.16
C GLN A 257 7.90 10.26 13.88
N MET A 258 7.21 9.99 12.76
CA MET A 258 6.88 8.62 12.35
C MET A 258 8.13 7.79 12.00
N LEU A 259 9.15 8.45 11.45
CA LEU A 259 10.39 7.83 10.96
C LEU A 259 11.54 7.85 11.97
N GLN A 260 11.24 7.99 13.28
CA GLN A 260 12.27 7.88 14.32
C GLN A 260 12.88 6.46 14.36
N GLU A 261 14.19 6.37 14.61
CA GLU A 261 14.88 5.09 14.74
C GLU A 261 14.34 4.30 15.95
N ASP A 262 14.29 4.93 17.12
CA ASP A 262 13.70 4.35 18.33
C ASP A 262 12.17 4.20 18.19
N PRO A 263 11.61 2.97 18.27
CA PRO A 263 10.17 2.75 18.20
C PRO A 263 9.38 3.49 19.28
N ASN A 264 9.98 3.74 20.45
CA ASN A 264 9.29 4.43 21.55
C ASN A 264 9.16 5.93 21.31
N ALA A 265 10.03 6.51 20.48
CA ALA A 265 9.97 7.91 20.09
C ALA A 265 8.94 8.19 18.98
N ARG A 266 8.45 7.14 18.30
CA ARG A 266 7.38 7.26 17.30
C ARG A 266 6.04 7.49 18.00
N PRO A 267 5.10 8.26 17.42
CA PRO A 267 3.76 8.41 17.97
C PRO A 267 3.00 7.08 17.96
N THR A 268 1.96 6.95 18.77
CA THR A 268 0.94 5.89 18.64
C THR A 268 0.03 6.20 17.45
N MET A 269 -0.70 5.20 16.96
CA MET A 269 -1.64 5.37 15.86
C MET A 269 -2.79 6.30 16.24
N THR A 270 -3.23 6.27 17.51
CA THR A 270 -4.24 7.19 18.04
C THR A 270 -3.74 8.63 18.08
N GLU A 271 -2.52 8.88 18.56
CA GLU A 271 -1.92 10.22 18.52
C GLU A 271 -1.75 10.74 17.09
N LEU A 272 -1.40 9.84 16.17
CA LEU A 272 -1.23 10.16 14.76
C LEU A 272 -2.55 10.52 14.07
N SER A 273 -3.61 9.72 14.30
CA SER A 273 -4.97 10.00 13.84
C SER A 273 -5.46 11.38 14.33
N GLN A 274 -5.28 11.66 15.62
CA GLN A 274 -5.64 12.96 16.19
C GLN A 274 -4.85 14.11 15.56
N SER A 275 -3.55 13.92 15.33
CA SER A 275 -2.69 14.92 14.69
C SER A 275 -3.15 15.22 13.26
N PHE A 276 -3.39 14.20 12.43
CA PHE A 276 -3.86 14.41 11.06
C PHE A 276 -5.27 15.01 11.01
N LYS A 277 -6.16 14.62 11.92
CA LYS A 277 -7.49 15.24 12.03
C LYS A 277 -7.39 16.74 12.30
N GLN A 278 -6.57 17.15 13.28
CA GLN A 278 -6.36 18.57 13.58
C GLN A 278 -5.79 19.34 12.38
N LEU A 279 -4.80 18.78 11.69
CA LEU A 279 -4.23 19.41 10.49
C LEU A 279 -5.25 19.53 9.36
N PHE A 280 -6.11 18.54 9.20
CA PHE A 280 -7.15 18.53 8.20
C PHE A 280 -8.24 19.57 8.49
N ASP A 281 -8.69 19.67 9.75
CA ASP A 281 -9.66 20.66 10.20
C ASP A 281 -9.14 22.09 10.01
N ILE A 282 -7.86 22.33 10.32
CA ILE A 282 -7.19 23.61 10.08
C ILE A 282 -7.17 23.94 8.59
N LYS A 283 -6.82 22.97 7.73
CA LYS A 283 -6.74 23.17 6.29
C LYS A 283 -8.11 23.55 5.71
N GLN A 284 -9.20 22.90 6.16
CA GLN A 284 -10.56 23.25 5.73
C GLN A 284 -10.96 24.68 6.13
N GLN A 285 -10.63 25.11 7.36
CA GLN A 285 -10.97 26.46 7.82
C GLN A 285 -10.24 27.59 7.05
N VAL A 286 -9.06 27.30 6.50
CA VAL A 286 -8.28 28.26 5.71
C VAL A 286 -8.74 28.30 4.25
N GLU A 287 -9.13 27.15 3.69
CA GLU A 287 -9.55 27.03 2.29
C GLU A 287 -10.97 27.50 2.02
N GLU A 288 -11.87 27.52 3.02
CA GLU A 288 -13.19 28.14 2.86
C GLU A 288 -13.03 29.66 2.70
N PRO A 289 -13.19 30.23 1.48
CA PRO A 289 -13.18 31.67 1.34
C PRO A 289 -14.32 32.20 2.18
N LYS A 290 -14.03 33.16 3.04
CA LYS A 290 -15.08 33.95 3.70
C LYS A 290 -15.82 34.71 2.60
N VAL A 291 -16.81 34.07 1.97
CA VAL A 291 -17.82 34.71 1.11
C VAL A 291 -18.81 35.47 2.00
N GLN A 292 -18.28 36.23 2.95
CA GLN A 292 -19.05 37.10 3.81
C GLN A 292 -18.89 38.52 3.29
N ASN A 293 -19.97 38.98 2.65
CA ASN A 293 -20.42 40.37 2.58
C ASN A 293 -19.67 41.34 1.64
N TYR A 294 -19.62 41.03 0.34
CA TYR A 294 -19.51 42.10 -0.68
C TYR A 294 -20.87 42.55 -1.25
N GLU A 295 -21.98 41.90 -0.89
CA GLU A 295 -23.33 42.30 -1.35
C GLU A 295 -23.88 43.56 -0.64
N GLU A 296 -23.33 43.97 0.52
CA GLU A 296 -23.79 45.20 1.19
C GLU A 296 -23.12 46.49 0.70
N GLN A 297 -22.06 46.43 -0.13
CA GLN A 297 -21.48 47.62 -0.78
C GLN A 297 -21.94 47.82 -2.23
N GLY A 298 -22.59 46.82 -2.85
CA GLY A 298 -23.21 46.96 -4.18
C GLY A 298 -24.42 47.90 -4.20
N ASN A 299 -25.16 47.98 -3.09
CA ASN A 299 -26.35 48.85 -2.99
C ASN A 299 -26.02 50.34 -2.75
N GLN A 300 -24.75 50.72 -2.56
CA GLN A 300 -24.35 52.14 -2.53
C GLN A 300 -23.86 52.66 -3.89
N TYR A 301 -23.41 51.79 -4.80
CA TYR A 301 -22.95 52.23 -6.12
C TYR A 301 -24.08 52.36 -7.16
N GLU A 302 -25.22 51.67 -6.98
CA GLU A 302 -26.40 51.85 -7.84
C GLU A 302 -27.17 53.15 -7.56
N GLN A 303 -27.00 53.79 -6.40
CA GLN A 303 -27.58 55.13 -6.16
C GLN A 303 -26.77 56.28 -6.76
N THR A 304 -25.47 56.10 -7.05
CA THR A 304 -24.64 57.13 -7.69
C THR A 304 -24.72 57.17 -9.21
N ASN A 305 -25.02 56.03 -9.88
CA ASN A 305 -25.10 55.99 -11.34
C ASN A 305 -26.41 56.56 -11.90
N ASN A 306 -27.49 56.60 -11.11
CA ASN A 306 -28.77 57.16 -11.54
C ASN A 306 -28.79 58.71 -11.61
N TYR A 307 -27.76 59.38 -11.07
CA TYR A 307 -27.60 60.85 -11.21
C TYR A 307 -26.71 61.27 -12.39
N GLN A 308 -25.98 60.35 -13.03
CA GLN A 308 -25.11 60.67 -14.17
C GLN A 308 -25.75 60.39 -15.54
N GLU A 309 -26.77 59.54 -15.62
CA GLU A 309 -27.50 59.30 -16.90
C GLU A 309 -28.49 60.41 -17.27
N ILE A 310 -28.99 61.21 -16.32
CA ILE A 310 -29.87 62.35 -16.62
C ILE A 310 -29.11 63.51 -17.31
N ASN A 311 -27.78 63.56 -17.24
CA ASN A 311 -26.98 64.63 -17.85
C ASN A 311 -26.34 64.26 -19.20
N LYS A 312 -26.50 63.03 -19.70
CA LYS A 312 -25.92 62.60 -20.98
C LYS A 312 -26.82 62.77 -22.21
N GLU A 313 -28.14 62.93 -22.03
CA GLU A 313 -29.06 63.19 -23.16
C GLU A 313 -28.95 64.61 -23.75
N THR A 314 -28.13 65.51 -23.18
CA THR A 314 -27.91 66.86 -23.73
C THR A 314 -26.69 67.01 -24.64
N HIS A 315 -25.90 65.96 -24.91
CA HIS A 315 -24.66 66.09 -25.71
C HIS A 315 -24.53 65.14 -26.93
N GLU A 316 -25.53 64.33 -27.27
CA GLU A 316 -25.50 63.45 -28.45
C GLU A 316 -26.10 64.08 -29.74
N ILE A 317 -25.83 65.36 -30.02
CA ILE A 317 -26.18 65.99 -31.32
C ILE A 317 -24.94 66.47 -32.11
N GLN A 318 -23.74 66.38 -31.57
CA GLN A 318 -22.53 66.78 -32.29
C GLN A 318 -21.42 65.76 -32.03
N ASP A 319 -21.29 64.78 -32.91
CA ASP A 319 -20.01 64.24 -33.39
C ASP A 319 -20.27 62.98 -34.23
N GLU A 320 -21.07 63.19 -35.28
CA GLU A 320 -20.93 62.44 -36.52
C GLU A 320 -19.76 63.11 -37.27
N ILE A 321 -18.82 62.30 -37.80
CA ILE A 321 -17.79 62.58 -38.82
C ILE A 321 -16.35 62.22 -38.38
N LEU A 322 -15.76 61.25 -39.12
CA LEU A 322 -14.34 60.86 -39.29
C LEU A 322 -13.76 59.67 -38.49
N GLN A 323 -13.84 58.49 -39.13
CA GLN A 323 -12.72 57.52 -39.28
C GLN A 323 -11.61 58.12 -40.17
N PRO A 324 -10.33 57.61 -40.29
CA PRO A 324 -9.95 56.17 -40.30
C PRO A 324 -8.50 55.74 -39.87
N ASN A 325 -8.31 54.40 -39.85
CA ASN A 325 -7.15 53.55 -40.22
C ASN A 325 -5.71 53.77 -39.67
N LYS A 326 -5.11 52.66 -39.18
CA LYS A 326 -3.85 51.98 -39.64
C LYS A 326 -3.38 50.94 -38.60
N GLU A 327 -3.29 49.65 -38.94
CA GLU A 327 -2.20 48.88 -39.57
C GLU A 327 -1.08 48.36 -38.61
N SER A 328 -1.07 47.02 -38.52
CA SER A 328 -0.05 46.00 -38.22
C SER A 328 1.41 46.38 -37.92
N PHE A 329 1.97 45.72 -36.88
CA PHE A 329 3.41 45.60 -36.61
C PHE A 329 3.86 44.12 -36.64
N GLN A 330 5.03 43.87 -37.22
CA GLN A 330 5.66 42.57 -37.47
C GLN A 330 6.97 42.47 -36.67
N TYR A 331 7.23 41.30 -36.07
CA TYR A 331 8.38 40.98 -35.22
C TYR A 331 9.65 40.60 -36.04
N GLN A 332 10.83 40.91 -35.50
CA GLN A 332 12.13 40.33 -35.91
C GLN A 332 12.87 39.76 -34.68
N GLU A 333 13.37 38.53 -34.82
CA GLU A 333 14.30 37.85 -33.90
C GLU A 333 15.76 38.10 -34.33
N GLY A 334 16.66 38.16 -33.34
CA GLY A 334 18.11 38.29 -33.54
C GLY A 334 18.93 37.65 -32.41
N THR A 335 19.43 36.43 -32.69
CA THR A 335 20.80 35.88 -32.57
C THR A 335 21.76 36.27 -31.41
N GLN A 336 22.19 35.20 -30.68
CA GLN A 336 23.54 34.83 -30.17
C GLN A 336 24.45 35.83 -29.41
N ARG A 337 25.02 35.34 -28.29
CA ARG A 337 26.47 35.03 -28.15
C ARG A 337 26.84 34.42 -26.79
N ASP A 338 27.70 33.40 -26.86
CA ASP A 338 28.53 32.84 -25.79
C ASP A 338 29.55 33.85 -25.24
N ILE A 339 29.89 33.76 -23.94
CA ILE A 339 31.22 34.09 -23.37
C ILE A 339 31.46 33.18 -22.16
N GLN A 340 32.60 32.49 -22.17
CA GLN A 340 33.23 31.79 -21.05
C GLN A 340 33.94 32.81 -20.13
N ASN A 341 33.97 32.62 -18.80
CA ASN A 341 35.21 32.83 -18.04
C ASN A 341 35.23 32.29 -16.59
N GLU A 342 36.38 31.65 -16.35
CA GLU A 342 37.17 31.26 -15.17
C GLU A 342 36.96 31.82 -13.73
N ASN A 343 37.15 30.88 -12.79
CA ASN A 343 38.01 30.88 -11.58
C ASN A 343 37.90 31.96 -10.48
N SER A 344 37.53 31.55 -9.24
CA SER A 344 38.22 31.89 -7.97
C SER A 344 37.61 31.17 -6.72
N PRO A 345 38.13 31.26 -5.48
CA PRO A 345 38.78 30.12 -4.84
C PRO A 345 38.18 29.62 -3.51
N ARG A 346 38.67 28.44 -3.17
CA ARG A 346 38.70 27.67 -1.91
C ARG A 346 38.78 28.52 -0.62
N VAL A 347 37.80 28.35 0.28
CA VAL A 347 37.86 28.80 1.69
C VAL A 347 37.87 27.58 2.60
N GLN A 348 38.92 27.47 3.43
CA GLN A 348 39.03 26.53 4.54
C GLN A 348 38.31 27.10 5.76
N PHE A 349 37.48 26.29 6.42
CA PHE A 349 37.04 26.54 7.80
C PHE A 349 37.35 25.29 8.62
N GLU A 350 38.30 25.43 9.55
CA GLU A 350 38.43 24.60 10.74
C GLU A 350 37.54 25.19 11.82
N GLU A 351 36.71 24.39 12.48
CA GLU A 351 36.32 24.67 13.87
C GLU A 351 35.90 23.39 14.62
N SER A 352 36.17 23.42 15.92
CA SER A 352 36.34 22.31 16.87
C SER A 352 35.02 21.76 17.44
N PRO A 353 35.03 20.55 18.08
CA PRO A 353 33.80 19.87 18.48
C PRO A 353 33.21 20.40 19.80
N LYS A 354 31.89 20.66 19.81
CA LYS A 354 31.11 20.91 21.03
C LYS A 354 30.51 19.62 21.57
N LYS A 355 30.67 19.42 22.89
CA LYS A 355 30.04 18.37 23.71
C LYS A 355 28.51 18.45 23.62
N MET A 356 27.85 17.33 23.33
CA MET A 356 26.40 17.17 23.50
C MET A 356 26.08 16.72 24.92
N GLU A 357 25.24 17.52 25.59
CA GLU A 357 24.58 17.23 26.85
C GLU A 357 23.19 16.67 26.54
N LYS A 358 22.84 15.49 27.08
CA LYS A 358 21.55 14.84 26.86
C LYS A 358 20.46 15.53 27.67
N GLN A 359 19.53 16.21 27.00
CA GLN A 359 18.26 16.65 27.59
C GLN A 359 17.15 15.66 27.26
N ASN A 360 16.48 15.16 28.31
CA ASN A 360 15.15 14.56 28.23
C ASN A 360 14.14 15.65 27.85
N VAL A 361 13.31 15.41 26.85
CA VAL A 361 12.23 16.31 26.44
C VAL A 361 10.91 15.61 26.71
N ASP A 362 10.16 16.14 27.67
CA ASP A 362 8.75 15.80 27.90
C ASP A 362 7.88 16.42 26.81
N PHE A 363 6.95 15.62 26.26
CA PHE A 363 6.08 16.00 25.15
C PHE A 363 4.98 16.97 25.63
N ASN A 364 5.05 18.24 25.23
CA ASN A 364 4.06 19.26 25.60
C ASN A 364 3.14 19.62 24.41
N ASN A 365 1.91 19.13 24.46
CA ASN A 365 0.86 19.38 23.45
C ASN A 365 0.50 20.87 23.24
N GLN A 366 0.91 21.79 24.11
CA GLN A 366 0.67 23.23 23.93
C GLN A 366 1.63 23.90 22.93
N SER A 367 2.85 23.36 22.75
CA SER A 367 3.85 23.91 21.82
C SER A 367 3.41 23.78 20.35
N VAL A 368 2.70 22.70 20.03
CA VAL A 368 2.19 22.41 18.69
C VAL A 368 1.18 23.46 18.24
N LYS A 369 0.26 23.90 19.13
CA LYS A 369 -0.75 24.92 18.79
C LYS A 369 -0.17 26.29 18.47
N GLN A 370 0.92 26.69 19.13
CA GLN A 370 1.55 28.01 18.90
C GLN A 370 2.41 28.02 17.63
N SER A 371 3.16 26.95 17.35
CA SER A 371 3.94 26.81 16.11
C SER A 371 3.04 26.74 14.86
N ILE A 372 1.88 26.09 14.97
CA ILE A 372 0.89 25.98 13.90
C ILE A 372 0.32 27.35 13.50
N ASN A 373 -0.05 28.21 14.46
CA ASN A 373 -0.65 29.51 14.16
C ASN A 373 0.32 30.50 13.47
N GLN A 374 1.62 30.39 13.70
CA GLN A 374 2.62 31.21 12.99
C GLN A 374 2.92 30.68 11.59
N SER A 375 2.97 29.36 11.41
CA SER A 375 3.26 28.74 10.10
C SER A 375 2.11 28.84 9.10
N ILE A 376 0.85 28.99 9.55
CA ILE A 376 -0.34 29.06 8.69
C ILE A 376 -0.41 30.36 7.86
N LYS A 377 0.26 31.43 8.28
CA LYS A 377 0.20 32.73 7.57
C LYS A 377 1.04 32.81 6.29
N GLU A 378 1.96 31.88 6.04
CA GLU A 378 2.97 32.06 4.98
C GLU A 378 2.75 31.25 3.70
N PHE A 379 1.83 30.26 3.64
CA PHE A 379 1.74 29.42 2.44
C PHE A 379 0.36 28.80 2.24
N TYR A 380 -0.35 29.13 1.16
CA TYR A 380 -1.24 28.18 0.44
C TYR A 380 -1.50 28.63 -1.01
N VAL A 381 -1.06 27.80 -1.97
CA VAL A 381 -1.68 27.61 -3.29
C VAL A 381 -1.71 26.10 -3.54
N THR A 382 -2.82 25.44 -3.23
CA THR A 382 -3.13 24.10 -3.78
C THR A 382 -4.62 24.04 -4.08
N GLY A 383 -4.96 23.64 -5.32
CA GLY A 383 -6.32 23.68 -5.84
C GLY A 383 -7.30 22.71 -5.17
N SER A 384 -8.59 22.97 -5.39
CA SER A 384 -9.75 22.26 -4.83
C SER A 384 -9.72 20.73 -5.06
N ILE A 385 -10.07 19.99 -4.00
CA ILE A 385 -10.16 18.52 -3.94
C ILE A 385 -11.08 17.96 -5.03
N ALA A 386 -12.18 18.64 -5.37
CA ALA A 386 -13.11 18.18 -6.42
C ALA A 386 -12.52 18.27 -7.84
N ALA A 387 -11.65 19.26 -8.10
CA ALA A 387 -10.97 19.41 -9.38
C ALA A 387 -9.88 18.34 -9.59
N GLN A 388 -9.28 17.84 -8.51
CA GLN A 388 -8.23 16.82 -8.53
C GLN A 388 -8.77 15.44 -8.92
N PHE A 389 -9.96 15.06 -8.44
CA PHE A 389 -10.61 13.81 -8.84
C PHE A 389 -11.23 13.86 -10.24
N GLY A 390 -11.58 15.05 -10.74
CA GLY A 390 -11.96 15.24 -12.15
C GLY A 390 -10.84 14.85 -13.13
N GLN A 391 -9.57 14.95 -12.74
CA GLN A 391 -8.43 14.56 -13.57
C GLN A 391 -8.21 13.04 -13.65
N LEU A 392 -8.65 12.26 -12.65
CA LEU A 392 -8.58 10.79 -12.69
C LEU A 392 -9.52 10.21 -13.77
N ASN A 393 -10.68 10.83 -14.00
CA ASN A 393 -11.57 10.45 -15.10
C ASN A 393 -10.98 10.77 -16.50
N LEU A 394 -10.02 11.69 -16.61
CA LEU A 394 -9.33 12.00 -17.88
C LEU A 394 -8.27 10.96 -18.25
N LEU A 395 -7.80 10.15 -17.30
CA LEU A 395 -6.88 9.04 -17.60
C LEU A 395 -7.55 7.90 -18.38
N ASP A 396 -8.87 7.72 -18.23
CA ASP A 396 -9.63 6.70 -18.98
C ASP A 396 -9.85 7.07 -20.46
N SER A 397 -9.66 8.34 -20.84
CA SER A 397 -9.74 8.80 -22.25
C SER A 397 -8.46 8.62 -23.07
N ASN A 398 -7.34 8.20 -22.45
CA ASN A 398 -6.14 7.84 -23.19
C ASN A 398 -6.19 6.37 -23.61
N SER A 399 -6.43 6.11 -24.89
CA SER A 399 -6.50 4.76 -25.50
C SER A 399 -5.21 3.95 -25.39
N ASP A 400 -4.09 4.59 -25.04
CA ASP A 400 -2.75 4.00 -25.13
C ASP A 400 -2.41 3.07 -23.95
N PHE A 401 -3.28 2.93 -22.95
CA PHE A 401 -3.07 2.04 -21.79
C PHE A 401 -3.93 0.76 -21.79
N LYS A 402 -4.74 0.49 -22.82
CA LYS A 402 -5.66 -0.67 -22.83
C LYS A 402 -5.11 -2.00 -23.35
N THR A 403 -3.85 -2.08 -23.76
CA THR A 403 -3.27 -3.37 -24.20
C THR A 403 -1.82 -3.47 -23.78
N ASN A 404 -1.56 -4.12 -22.64
CA ASN A 404 -0.36 -4.94 -22.40
C ASN A 404 -0.53 -5.67 -21.07
N GLY A 405 -1.13 -6.86 -21.16
CA GLY A 405 -1.36 -7.77 -20.04
C GLY A 405 -1.90 -9.12 -20.50
N ILE A 406 -1.44 -9.59 -21.66
CA ILE A 406 -1.62 -10.97 -22.12
C ILE A 406 -0.22 -11.46 -22.44
N THR A 407 0.43 -12.10 -21.48
CA THR A 407 1.62 -12.92 -21.74
C THR A 407 1.20 -14.13 -22.55
N GLN A 408 1.35 -14.06 -23.87
CA GLN A 408 1.46 -15.25 -24.72
C GLN A 408 2.82 -15.89 -24.44
N LEU A 409 2.80 -17.11 -23.91
CA LEU A 409 3.95 -18.00 -23.88
C LEU A 409 4.23 -18.45 -25.32
N GLU A 410 5.26 -17.87 -25.94
CA GLU A 410 5.85 -18.41 -27.17
C GLU A 410 6.67 -19.66 -26.82
N ASN A 411 6.31 -20.76 -27.50
CA ASN A 411 7.02 -22.02 -27.49
C ASN A 411 8.27 -21.91 -28.38
N ASP A 412 9.45 -21.81 -27.78
CA ASP A 412 10.70 -22.21 -28.42
C ASP A 412 11.16 -23.54 -27.80
N GLY A 413 11.05 -24.60 -28.59
CA GLY A 413 11.44 -25.95 -28.22
C GLY A 413 11.94 -26.69 -29.44
N ASP A 414 13.25 -26.60 -29.64
CA ASP A 414 14.02 -27.30 -30.65
C ASP A 414 13.82 -28.83 -30.64
N VAL A 415 13.50 -29.29 -31.84
CA VAL A 415 13.70 -30.59 -32.48
C VAL A 415 14.70 -31.54 -31.78
N LEU A 416 14.18 -32.64 -31.23
CA LEU A 416 14.86 -33.95 -31.31
C LEU A 416 13.87 -35.02 -31.77
N GLN A 417 14.23 -35.65 -32.89
CA GLN A 417 13.50 -36.68 -33.60
C GLN A 417 13.46 -37.99 -32.81
N GLU A 418 12.27 -38.53 -32.54
CA GLU A 418 12.08 -39.96 -32.36
C GLU A 418 11.11 -40.51 -33.40
N LYS A 419 11.59 -41.52 -34.14
CA LYS A 419 10.93 -42.18 -35.25
C LYS A 419 9.77 -43.05 -34.76
N SER A 420 8.60 -42.83 -35.34
CA SER A 420 7.49 -43.78 -35.36
C SER A 420 7.77 -44.95 -36.29
N GLN A 421 7.57 -46.19 -35.83
CA GLN A 421 7.28 -47.33 -36.70
C GLN A 421 6.06 -48.10 -36.18
N ASN A 422 5.14 -48.32 -37.11
CA ASN A 422 3.86 -49.01 -36.95
C ASN A 422 4.02 -50.53 -36.75
N HIS A 423 3.03 -51.10 -36.05
CA HIS A 423 2.43 -52.46 -36.02
C HIS A 423 2.76 -53.43 -37.20
N PRO A 424 2.61 -54.79 -37.08
CA PRO A 424 1.41 -55.45 -36.51
C PRO A 424 1.49 -56.90 -35.94
N THR A 425 0.37 -57.33 -35.34
CA THR A 425 -0.27 -58.68 -35.30
C THR A 425 0.44 -59.94 -34.75
N SER A 426 -0.29 -60.62 -33.85
CA SER A 426 -0.14 -62.02 -33.39
C SER A 426 -0.36 -63.05 -34.52
N PRO A 427 0.15 -64.31 -34.44
CA PRO A 427 -0.61 -65.40 -33.78
C PRO A 427 0.19 -66.56 -33.13
N LYS A 428 -0.50 -67.27 -32.20
CA LYS A 428 -0.49 -68.71 -31.83
C LYS A 428 0.81 -69.53 -31.73
N GLY A 429 0.93 -70.31 -30.64
CA GLY A 429 1.42 -71.71 -30.71
C GLY A 429 2.45 -72.18 -29.66
N GLN A 430 1.96 -72.94 -28.66
CA GLN A 430 2.51 -74.12 -27.96
C GLN A 430 4.02 -74.43 -27.79
N ASP A 431 4.28 -74.98 -26.59
CA ASP A 431 5.23 -76.05 -26.20
C ASP A 431 6.67 -75.75 -25.70
N SER A 432 6.79 -75.84 -24.36
CA SER A 432 7.60 -76.84 -23.63
C SER A 432 9.13 -76.64 -23.36
N ILE A 433 9.46 -76.86 -22.07
CA ILE A 433 10.65 -77.52 -21.51
C ILE A 433 11.99 -76.75 -21.34
N LYS A 434 12.19 -76.36 -20.05
CA LYS A 434 13.37 -76.55 -19.16
C LYS A 434 14.68 -75.72 -19.32
N PRO A 435 15.44 -75.59 -18.20
CA PRO A 435 16.24 -74.40 -17.86
C PRO A 435 17.74 -74.63 -18.03
N LYS A 436 18.55 -73.56 -17.97
CA LYS A 436 19.92 -73.60 -17.43
C LYS A 436 20.57 -72.22 -17.26
N LYS A 437 21.27 -72.09 -16.12
CA LYS A 437 22.53 -71.38 -15.86
C LYS A 437 22.52 -69.87 -15.54
N SER A 438 22.47 -69.62 -14.23
CA SER A 438 23.52 -68.94 -13.42
C SER A 438 24.60 -68.13 -14.15
N VAL A 439 24.67 -66.83 -13.88
CA VAL A 439 25.89 -66.01 -14.00
C VAL A 439 26.01 -65.09 -12.77
N LYS A 440 27.27 -64.89 -12.36
CA LYS A 440 27.79 -64.40 -11.09
C LYS A 440 27.50 -62.92 -10.82
N VAL A 441 27.16 -62.63 -9.57
CA VAL A 441 27.20 -61.28 -8.98
C VAL A 441 28.62 -61.05 -8.46
N ASN A 442 29.31 -60.03 -8.99
CA ASN A 442 30.56 -59.51 -8.44
C ASN A 442 30.22 -58.40 -7.43
N THR A 443 30.41 -58.68 -6.14
CA THR A 443 30.43 -57.69 -5.06
C THR A 443 31.85 -57.17 -4.88
N ALA A 444 32.10 -55.92 -5.27
CA ALA A 444 33.30 -55.18 -4.88
C ALA A 444 32.96 -54.31 -3.66
N SER A 445 33.61 -54.65 -2.55
CA SER A 445 33.61 -53.97 -1.27
C SER A 445 34.31 -52.61 -1.34
N ALA A 446 33.62 -51.55 -0.93
CA ALA A 446 34.23 -50.26 -0.64
C ALA A 446 33.93 -49.85 0.81
N ASN A 447 35.01 -49.78 1.59
CA ASN A 447 35.07 -49.27 2.95
C ASN A 447 34.42 -47.88 3.09
N LYS A 448 33.42 -47.74 3.95
CA LYS A 448 33.04 -46.44 4.53
C LYS A 448 32.91 -46.54 6.05
N LYS A 449 33.71 -45.70 6.70
CA LYS A 449 33.82 -45.48 8.14
C LYS A 449 32.47 -45.16 8.77
N VAL A 450 32.16 -45.83 9.87
CA VAL A 450 31.02 -45.55 10.75
C VAL A 450 31.36 -44.29 11.57
N VAL A 451 30.67 -43.19 11.29
CA VAL A 451 30.66 -42.00 12.16
C VAL A 451 29.51 -42.17 13.14
N SER A 452 29.85 -42.42 14.41
CA SER A 452 28.92 -42.48 15.54
C SER A 452 28.47 -41.06 15.89
N ILE A 453 27.24 -40.70 15.54
CA ILE A 453 26.58 -39.49 16.04
C ILE A 453 25.96 -39.80 17.41
N LYS A 454 26.60 -39.32 18.48
CA LYS A 454 26.02 -39.32 19.84
C LYS A 454 24.85 -38.33 19.86
N ARG A 455 23.64 -38.83 20.13
CA ARG A 455 22.46 -37.99 20.42
C ARG A 455 22.67 -37.25 21.75
N PRO A 456 22.43 -35.93 21.83
CA PRO A 456 22.43 -35.22 23.11
C PRO A 456 21.24 -35.67 23.96
N LYS A 457 21.48 -35.82 25.26
CA LYS A 457 20.47 -36.15 26.27
C LYS A 457 19.52 -34.96 26.43
N HIS A 458 18.23 -35.22 26.41
CA HIS A 458 17.21 -34.26 26.84
C HIS A 458 17.39 -33.98 28.33
N GLU A 459 17.79 -32.76 28.68
CA GLU A 459 17.57 -32.21 30.02
C GLU A 459 16.09 -31.83 30.15
N ILE A 460 15.43 -32.45 31.13
CA ILE A 460 14.09 -32.08 31.57
C ILE A 460 14.26 -30.83 32.44
N MET A 461 13.87 -29.67 31.92
CA MET A 461 13.76 -28.46 32.73
C MET A 461 12.39 -28.43 33.41
N ASP A 462 12.40 -28.59 34.73
CA ASP A 462 11.27 -28.35 35.62
C ASP A 462 10.87 -26.87 35.59
N THR A 463 9.80 -26.54 34.87
CA THR A 463 9.17 -25.22 34.92
C THR A 463 8.23 -25.13 36.14
N LYS A 464 8.78 -24.69 37.28
CA LYS A 464 7.96 -24.20 38.39
C LYS A 464 7.32 -22.86 38.03
N LEU A 465 6.05 -22.89 37.66
CA LEU A 465 5.20 -21.70 37.51
C LEU A 465 5.05 -20.96 38.86
N PRO A 466 5.16 -19.62 38.88
CA PRO A 466 4.87 -18.84 40.09
C PRO A 466 3.36 -18.85 40.38
N LYS A 467 3.01 -19.16 41.64
CA LYS A 467 1.63 -19.12 42.16
C LYS A 467 1.12 -17.68 42.12
N GLN A 468 0.09 -17.42 41.33
CA GLN A 468 -0.65 -16.15 41.37
C GLN A 468 -1.44 -16.06 42.69
N ALA A 469 -1.28 -14.93 43.37
CA ALA A 469 -2.02 -14.60 44.58
C ALA A 469 -3.46 -14.21 44.22
N VAL A 470 -4.42 -14.99 44.72
CA VAL A 470 -5.85 -14.68 44.62
C VAL A 470 -6.21 -13.69 45.73
N VAL A 471 -6.48 -12.43 45.36
CA VAL A 471 -7.05 -11.43 46.26
C VAL A 471 -8.57 -11.63 46.28
N VAL A 472 -9.07 -12.21 47.37
CA VAL A 472 -10.52 -12.29 47.65
C VAL A 472 -10.96 -11.01 48.33
N SER A 473 -11.71 -10.17 47.63
CA SER A 473 -12.43 -9.03 48.21
C SER A 473 -13.74 -9.50 48.84
N LYS A 474 -13.78 -9.56 50.17
CA LYS A 474 -15.03 -9.70 50.93
C LYS A 474 -15.74 -8.35 50.97
N LYS A 475 -16.93 -8.25 50.36
CA LYS A 475 -17.90 -7.20 50.68
C LYS A 475 -18.55 -7.49 52.04
N ARG A 476 -18.63 -6.46 52.88
CA ARG A 476 -19.44 -6.42 54.10
C ARG A 476 -20.87 -6.02 53.75
#